data_AF-A0A2G3A8S9-F1
#
_entry.id   AF-A0A2G3A8S9-F1
#
_cell.length_a   1.000
_cell.length_b   1.000
_cell.length_c   1.000
_cell.angle_alpha   90.00
_cell.angle_beta   90.00
_cell.angle_gamma   90.00
#
_symmetry.space_group_name_H-M   'P 1'
#
loop_
_entity.id
_entity.type
_entity.pdbx_description
1 polymer ?
#
loop_
_entity_poly.entity_id
_entity_poly.type
_entity_poly.pdbx_seq_one_letter_code
_entity_poly.pdbx_strand_id
1 'polypeptide(L)'
;MHLLKFTLAMHKEIGSGFKPQRSLEVIMFTSEEPTRFGISCLGSRLLAGIVQLTEQMKSTKDSHNVSFFDAAKSAGYTNAKGDLSEVSLKKGTYSAFVKLHIEQGPILEKGVSIGVVTAIAAPASIKVTFEGSGGHAGAALMPERNDAGLATVELALAVEKHVLNSGSVDTVGELLDCLRDPSGMTIAMLLESIAAKLDTVSSSCKVTANIKIVQNVMKFT
;
A
#
# COMPACT_ATOMS: atom_id res chain seq x y z
N MET A 1 11.07 -11.17 -9.48
CA MET A 1 11.86 -11.00 -10.73
C MET A 1 13.18 -10.25 -10.52
N HIS A 2 13.23 -9.16 -9.73
CA HIS A 2 14.44 -8.32 -9.58
C HIS A 2 15.61 -8.98 -8.83
N LEU A 3 15.31 -9.75 -7.78
CA LEU A 3 16.31 -10.47 -7.00
C LEU A 3 17.19 -11.39 -7.87
N LEU A 4 16.56 -12.11 -8.80
CA LEU A 4 17.25 -13.03 -9.70
C LEU A 4 18.30 -12.31 -10.56
N LYS A 5 18.00 -11.09 -11.04
CA LYS A 5 18.95 -10.30 -11.83
C LYS A 5 20.19 -9.91 -11.01
N PHE A 6 20.02 -9.53 -9.73
CA PHE A 6 21.17 -9.26 -8.85
C PHE A 6 22.00 -10.49 -8.56
N THR A 7 21.35 -11.61 -8.22
CA THR A 7 22.07 -12.86 -7.92
C THR A 7 22.88 -13.31 -9.13
N LEU A 8 22.30 -13.21 -10.34
CA LEU A 8 23.02 -13.51 -11.59
C LEU A 8 24.18 -12.55 -11.85
N ALA A 9 23.98 -11.24 -11.66
CA ALA A 9 25.03 -10.25 -11.84
C ALA A 9 26.21 -10.49 -10.87
N MET A 10 25.92 -10.71 -9.58
CA MET A 10 26.94 -11.01 -8.59
C MET A 10 27.67 -12.32 -8.89
N HIS A 11 26.95 -13.37 -9.27
CA HIS A 11 27.55 -14.65 -9.63
C HIS A 11 28.50 -14.50 -10.83
N LYS A 12 28.10 -13.74 -11.85
CA LYS A 12 28.91 -13.46 -13.03
C LYS A 12 30.20 -12.71 -12.68
N GLU A 13 30.10 -11.63 -11.91
CA GLU A 13 31.27 -10.82 -11.52
C GLU A 13 32.26 -11.63 -10.68
N ILE A 14 31.76 -12.35 -9.66
CA ILE A 14 32.61 -13.23 -8.83
C ILE A 14 33.26 -14.32 -9.70
N GLY A 15 32.50 -14.91 -10.64
CA GLY A 15 33.01 -15.90 -11.59
C GLY A 15 34.10 -15.36 -12.52
N SER A 16 34.08 -14.06 -12.84
CA SER A 16 35.14 -13.39 -13.63
C SER A 16 36.40 -13.02 -12.81
N GLY A 17 36.44 -13.35 -11.52
CA GLY A 17 37.58 -13.08 -10.65
C GLY A 17 37.55 -11.73 -9.94
N PHE A 18 36.41 -11.01 -9.97
CA PHE A 18 36.22 -9.79 -9.20
C PHE A 18 36.30 -10.09 -7.69
N LYS A 19 37.13 -9.33 -6.97
CA LYS A 19 37.31 -9.44 -5.52
C LYS A 19 36.86 -8.15 -4.85
N PRO A 20 35.65 -8.12 -4.26
CA PRO A 20 35.13 -6.90 -3.67
C PRO A 20 35.90 -6.57 -2.38
N GLN A 21 36.17 -5.28 -2.17
CA GLN A 21 36.84 -4.77 -0.96
C GLN A 21 35.95 -4.87 0.30
N ARG A 22 34.63 -4.98 0.10
CA ARG A 22 33.63 -5.18 1.17
C ARG A 22 32.78 -6.40 0.81
N SER A 23 32.29 -7.12 1.82
CA SER A 23 31.34 -8.20 1.59
C SER A 23 30.10 -7.69 0.85
N LEU A 24 29.62 -8.50 -0.08
CA LEU A 24 28.38 -8.25 -0.80
C LEU A 24 27.33 -9.25 -0.30
N GLU A 25 26.15 -8.76 0.03
CA GLU A 25 25.05 -9.58 0.54
C GLU A 25 23.77 -9.31 -0.25
N VAL A 26 23.05 -10.38 -0.59
CA VAL A 26 21.78 -10.32 -1.29
C VAL A 26 20.66 -10.58 -0.29
N ILE A 27 19.80 -9.58 -0.08
CA ILE A 27 18.69 -9.67 0.87
C ILE A 27 17.39 -9.84 0.08
N MET A 28 16.64 -10.90 0.42
CA MET A 28 15.26 -11.07 -0.01
C MET A 28 14.34 -10.65 1.14
N PHE A 29 13.80 -9.43 1.07
CA PHE A 29 12.88 -8.95 2.09
C PHE A 29 11.58 -9.75 2.11
N THR A 30 11.13 -10.11 3.30
CA THR A 30 9.81 -10.69 3.52
C THR A 30 8.74 -9.62 3.33
N SER A 31 7.87 -9.82 2.33
CA SER A 31 6.68 -9.00 2.03
C SER A 31 6.95 -7.50 1.94
N GLU A 32 7.08 -7.00 0.72
CA GLU A 32 7.10 -5.56 0.46
C GLU A 32 5.68 -5.01 0.26
N GLU A 33 4.84 -5.75 -0.46
CA GLU A 33 3.45 -5.39 -0.72
C GLU A 33 2.54 -5.62 0.51
N PRO A 34 1.51 -4.78 0.74
CA PRO A 34 0.61 -4.88 1.87
C PRO A 34 -0.50 -5.95 1.70
N THR A 35 -0.42 -6.83 0.71
CA THR A 35 -1.54 -7.65 0.22
C THR A 35 -2.22 -8.51 1.28
N ARG A 36 -1.46 -9.20 2.14
CA ARG A 36 -2.02 -10.20 3.06
C ARG A 36 -2.46 -9.62 4.41
N PHE A 37 -1.65 -8.71 4.95
CA PHE A 37 -1.82 -8.21 6.33
C PHE A 37 -2.04 -6.69 6.39
N GLY A 38 -2.18 -6.02 5.24
CA GLY A 38 -2.31 -4.55 5.18
C GLY A 38 -1.04 -3.79 5.58
N ILE A 39 0.10 -4.48 5.68
CA ILE A 39 1.38 -3.92 6.15
C ILE A 39 2.37 -3.93 4.99
N SER A 40 2.74 -2.76 4.50
CA SER A 40 3.81 -2.61 3.52
C SER A 40 5.20 -2.65 4.15
N CYS A 41 6.18 -3.08 3.35
CA CYS A 41 7.61 -3.08 3.68
C CYS A 41 7.94 -3.84 4.97
N LEU A 42 7.22 -4.93 5.26
CA LEU A 42 7.25 -5.63 6.55
C LEU A 42 8.68 -6.02 6.94
N GLY A 43 9.38 -6.80 6.10
CA GLY A 43 10.73 -7.27 6.39
C GLY A 43 11.74 -6.14 6.54
N SER A 44 11.70 -5.14 5.66
CA SER A 44 12.62 -3.99 5.73
C SER A 44 12.36 -3.08 6.93
N ARG A 45 11.09 -2.92 7.36
CA ARG A 45 10.74 -2.13 8.55
C ARG A 45 11.17 -2.84 9.83
N LEU A 46 11.08 -4.17 9.88
CA LEU A 46 11.62 -4.95 10.99
C LEU A 46 13.16 -4.84 11.04
N LEU A 47 13.84 -4.98 9.89
CA LEU A 47 15.30 -4.79 9.80
C LEU A 47 15.73 -3.38 10.23
N ALA A 48 14.91 -2.35 9.95
CA ALA A 48 15.15 -0.98 10.39
C ALA A 48 14.81 -0.73 11.88
N GLY A 49 14.29 -1.73 12.61
CA GLY A 49 14.00 -1.63 14.05
C GLY A 49 12.77 -0.81 14.40
N ILE A 50 11.74 -0.76 13.52
CA ILE A 50 10.49 -0.03 13.81
C ILE A 50 9.66 -0.79 14.87
N VAL A 51 9.84 -0.42 16.14
CA VAL A 51 9.28 -1.12 17.31
C VAL A 51 7.76 -1.22 17.28
N GLN A 52 7.07 -0.17 16.82
CA GLN A 52 5.60 -0.14 16.74
C GLN A 52 5.04 -1.25 15.83
N LEU A 53 5.81 -1.68 14.82
CA LEU A 53 5.41 -2.73 13.91
C LEU A 53 5.33 -4.08 14.62
N THR A 54 6.29 -4.38 15.50
CA THR A 54 6.33 -5.65 16.24
C THR A 54 5.10 -5.82 17.12
N GLU A 55 4.69 -4.76 17.83
CA GLU A 55 3.47 -4.79 18.64
C GLU A 55 2.21 -4.92 17.77
N GLN A 56 2.12 -4.18 16.66
CA GLN A 56 1.01 -4.29 15.72
C GLN A 56 0.84 -5.74 15.19
N MET A 57 1.94 -6.44 14.91
CA MET A 57 1.86 -7.79 14.34
C MET A 57 1.29 -8.84 15.29
N LYS A 58 1.34 -8.63 16.61
CA LYS A 58 0.77 -9.55 17.61
C LYS A 58 -0.74 -9.69 17.48
N SER A 59 -1.43 -8.63 17.08
CA SER A 59 -2.89 -8.63 16.89
C SER A 59 -3.31 -8.70 15.41
N THR A 60 -2.36 -8.66 14.48
CA THR A 60 -2.66 -8.62 13.04
C THR A 60 -3.11 -9.99 12.53
N LYS A 61 -4.22 -9.98 11.78
CA LYS A 61 -4.78 -11.15 11.09
C LYS A 61 -5.03 -10.82 9.62
N ASP A 62 -4.98 -11.83 8.76
CA ASP A 62 -5.38 -11.69 7.36
C ASP A 62 -6.91 -11.77 7.17
N SER A 63 -7.37 -11.63 5.92
CA SER A 63 -8.79 -11.71 5.54
C SER A 63 -9.47 -13.03 5.89
N HIS A 64 -8.70 -14.08 6.19
CA HIS A 64 -9.20 -15.39 6.59
C HIS A 64 -9.05 -15.63 8.10
N ASN A 65 -8.83 -14.57 8.88
CA ASN A 65 -8.60 -14.61 10.33
C ASN A 65 -7.35 -15.40 10.76
N VAL A 66 -6.39 -15.66 9.86
CA VAL A 66 -5.13 -16.30 10.22
C VAL A 66 -4.19 -15.24 10.80
N SER A 67 -3.61 -15.53 11.97
CA SER A 67 -2.66 -14.62 12.60
C SER A 67 -1.34 -14.56 11.83
N PHE A 68 -0.62 -13.44 11.93
CA PHE A 68 0.71 -13.31 11.34
C PHE A 68 1.65 -14.45 11.78
N PHE A 69 1.66 -14.78 13.07
CA PHE A 69 2.55 -15.80 13.62
C PHE A 69 2.18 -17.22 13.17
N ASP A 70 0.89 -17.53 13.02
CA ASP A 70 0.46 -18.82 12.47
C ASP A 70 0.86 -18.95 11.00
N ALA A 71 0.69 -17.88 10.22
CA ALA A 71 1.13 -17.85 8.83
C ALA A 71 2.66 -18.02 8.71
N ALA A 72 3.43 -17.29 9.52
CA ALA A 72 4.89 -17.42 9.57
C ALA A 72 5.33 -18.84 9.96
N LYS A 73 4.70 -19.43 10.99
CA LYS A 73 4.96 -20.80 11.42
C LYS A 73 4.64 -21.81 10.32
N SER A 74 3.52 -21.65 9.62
CA SER A 74 3.14 -22.53 8.51
C SER A 74 4.12 -22.49 7.33
N ALA A 75 4.80 -21.34 7.14
CA ALA A 75 5.84 -21.15 6.14
C ALA A 75 7.24 -21.62 6.61
N GLY A 76 7.36 -22.19 7.82
CA GLY A 76 8.62 -22.71 8.36
C GLY A 76 9.41 -21.74 9.25
N TYR A 77 8.90 -20.54 9.52
CA TYR A 77 9.53 -19.58 10.43
C TYR A 77 9.17 -19.88 11.89
N THR A 78 9.76 -20.92 12.46
CA THR A 78 9.41 -21.44 13.81
C THR A 78 10.02 -20.67 14.98
N ASN A 79 11.04 -19.86 14.73
CA ASN A 79 11.71 -19.05 15.76
C ASN A 79 10.95 -17.76 16.12
N ALA A 80 9.90 -17.41 15.38
CA ALA A 80 9.06 -16.25 15.68
C ALA A 80 8.12 -16.55 16.87
N LYS A 81 8.68 -16.68 18.08
CA LYS A 81 7.94 -16.90 19.34
C LYS A 81 7.31 -15.60 19.86
N GLY A 82 6.71 -14.80 18.98
CA GLY A 82 6.11 -13.51 19.35
C GLY A 82 7.11 -12.37 19.56
N ASP A 83 8.42 -12.65 19.55
CA ASP A 83 9.48 -11.64 19.60
C ASP A 83 10.21 -11.57 18.25
N LEU A 84 10.36 -10.35 17.75
CA LEU A 84 11.01 -10.02 16.48
C LEU A 84 12.13 -8.98 16.67
N SER A 85 12.51 -8.69 17.92
CA SER A 85 13.56 -7.73 18.26
C SER A 85 14.91 -8.08 17.63
N GLU A 86 15.21 -9.39 17.51
CA GLU A 86 16.43 -9.93 16.90
C GLU A 86 16.55 -9.66 15.39
N VAL A 87 15.45 -9.31 14.71
CA VAL A 87 15.47 -8.99 13.27
C VAL A 87 16.13 -7.64 13.02
N SER A 88 16.11 -6.74 14.01
CA SER A 88 16.63 -5.38 13.82
C SER A 88 18.16 -5.37 13.59
N LEU A 89 18.59 -4.59 12.60
CA LEU A 89 20.00 -4.37 12.33
C LEU A 89 20.52 -3.20 13.14
N LYS A 90 21.76 -3.35 13.63
CA LYS A 90 22.47 -2.23 14.25
C LYS A 90 22.77 -1.17 13.18
N LYS A 91 22.65 0.10 13.56
CA LYS A 91 23.03 1.21 12.68
C LYS A 91 24.50 1.06 12.28
N GLY A 92 24.77 1.13 10.97
CA GLY A 92 26.12 0.97 10.41
C GLY A 92 26.53 -0.46 10.07
N THR A 93 25.63 -1.46 10.20
CA THR A 93 25.92 -2.84 9.75
C THR A 93 26.28 -2.90 8.26
N TYR A 94 25.58 -2.13 7.40
CA TYR A 94 25.90 -2.01 5.98
C TYR A 94 26.46 -0.63 5.65
N SER A 95 27.46 -0.60 4.77
CA SER A 95 28.03 0.64 4.24
C SER A 95 27.12 1.31 3.21
N ALA A 96 26.32 0.53 2.48
CA ALA A 96 25.39 1.01 1.46
C ALA A 96 24.31 -0.05 1.19
N PHE A 97 23.18 0.39 0.63
CA PHE A 97 22.09 -0.46 0.17
C PHE A 97 21.69 -0.05 -1.25
N VAL A 98 21.59 -1.00 -2.17
CA VAL A 98 21.22 -0.75 -3.58
C VAL A 98 20.04 -1.65 -3.95
N LYS A 99 18.99 -1.06 -4.52
CA LYS A 99 17.80 -1.76 -5.02
C LYS A 99 17.59 -1.43 -6.50
N LEU A 100 17.65 -2.46 -7.33
CA LEU A 100 17.19 -2.44 -8.72
C LEU A 100 15.69 -2.67 -8.74
N HIS A 101 14.97 -1.81 -9.44
CA HIS A 101 13.53 -1.90 -9.60
C HIS A 101 13.12 -1.52 -11.02
N ILE A 102 11.97 -2.00 -11.48
CA ILE A 102 11.32 -1.38 -12.64
C ILE A 102 10.77 -0.01 -12.23
N GLU A 103 10.61 0.86 -13.21
CA GLU A 103 10.09 2.21 -12.99
C GLU A 103 8.68 2.23 -12.38
N GLN A 104 7.82 1.28 -12.81
CA GLN A 104 6.38 1.29 -12.55
C GLN A 104 5.65 2.54 -13.08
N GLY A 105 6.29 3.27 -13.99
CA GLY A 105 5.76 4.45 -14.64
C GLY A 105 6.18 4.53 -16.11
N PRO A 106 5.74 5.58 -16.83
CA PRO A 106 5.96 5.74 -18.26
C PRO A 106 7.10 6.71 -18.62
N ILE A 107 8.02 7.03 -17.71
CA ILE A 107 9.06 8.05 -17.95
C ILE A 107 10.21 7.48 -18.78
N LEU A 108 10.75 6.31 -18.41
CA LEU A 108 11.90 5.68 -19.05
C LEU A 108 11.55 5.12 -20.44
N GLU A 109 10.30 4.69 -20.67
CA GLU A 109 9.86 4.24 -22.00
C GLU A 109 9.95 5.33 -23.08
N LYS A 110 10.10 6.61 -22.69
CA LYS A 110 10.29 7.75 -23.60
C LYS A 110 11.70 7.88 -24.17
N GLY A 111 12.54 6.84 -24.04
CA GLY A 111 13.85 6.75 -24.66
C GLY A 111 15.03 6.73 -23.69
N VAL A 112 14.80 6.47 -22.39
CA VAL A 112 15.86 6.36 -21.37
C VAL A 112 15.95 4.93 -20.87
N SER A 113 17.14 4.34 -20.92
CA SER A 113 17.33 2.91 -20.56
C SER A 113 17.45 2.66 -19.06
N ILE A 114 18.01 3.62 -18.30
CA ILE A 114 18.26 3.53 -16.87
C ILE A 114 17.95 4.87 -16.23
N GLY A 115 17.11 4.87 -15.20
CA GLY A 115 16.90 6.02 -14.33
C GLY A 115 17.64 5.86 -13.00
N VAL A 116 18.34 6.90 -12.56
CA VAL A 116 18.94 6.96 -11.21
C VAL A 116 17.95 7.62 -10.26
N VAL A 117 17.44 6.86 -9.30
CA VAL A 117 16.45 7.35 -8.33
C VAL A 117 17.11 8.32 -7.35
N THR A 118 16.60 9.54 -7.25
CA THR A 118 17.10 10.57 -6.33
C THR A 118 16.20 10.78 -5.12
N ALA A 119 14.91 10.48 -5.24
CA ALA A 119 13.97 10.59 -4.15
C ALA A 119 12.86 9.54 -4.29
N ILE A 120 12.33 9.13 -3.14
CA ILE A 120 11.14 8.29 -3.02
C ILE A 120 10.03 9.15 -2.43
N ALA A 121 8.82 9.04 -2.98
CA ALA A 121 7.66 9.75 -2.48
C ALA A 121 7.32 9.38 -1.03
N ALA A 122 6.69 10.32 -0.32
CA ALA A 122 6.13 10.10 1.01
C ALA A 122 4.63 9.81 0.88
N PRO A 123 4.21 8.53 0.85
CA PRO A 123 2.79 8.19 0.75
C PRO A 123 2.06 8.60 2.04
N ALA A 124 0.88 9.18 1.88
CA ALA A 124 -0.05 9.43 2.98
C ALA A 124 -1.37 8.72 2.71
N SER A 125 -2.00 8.21 3.76
CA SER A 125 -3.34 7.62 3.68
C SER A 125 -4.23 8.18 4.78
N ILE A 126 -5.43 8.60 4.43
CA ILE A 126 -6.44 9.14 5.35
C ILE A 126 -7.69 8.28 5.22
N LYS A 127 -8.19 7.78 6.36
CA LYS A 127 -9.48 7.10 6.43
C LYS A 127 -10.56 8.10 6.82
N VAL A 128 -11.53 8.30 5.95
CA VAL A 128 -12.69 9.18 6.19
C VAL A 128 -13.93 8.33 6.30
N THR A 129 -14.83 8.68 7.21
CA THR A 129 -16.07 7.94 7.42
C THR A 129 -17.25 8.90 7.48
N PHE A 130 -18.22 8.67 6.61
CA PHE A 130 -19.47 9.41 6.54
C PHE A 130 -20.60 8.59 7.12
N GLU A 131 -21.44 9.24 7.92
CA GLU A 131 -22.64 8.66 8.50
C GLU A 131 -23.84 9.50 8.06
N GLY A 132 -24.79 8.82 7.42
CA GLY A 132 -26.02 9.40 6.89
C GLY A 132 -27.26 8.74 7.50
N SER A 133 -28.40 9.41 7.34
CA SER A 133 -29.66 9.01 7.99
C SER A 133 -30.35 7.78 7.36
N GLY A 134 -29.84 7.26 6.24
CA GLY A 134 -30.46 6.14 5.52
C GLY A 134 -31.87 6.47 4.99
N GLY A 135 -32.73 5.45 4.86
CA GLY A 135 -34.11 5.59 4.40
C GLY A 135 -34.43 4.94 3.06
N HIS A 136 -35.72 4.75 2.79
CA HIS A 136 -36.21 4.12 1.56
C HIS A 136 -36.01 5.05 0.36
N ALA A 137 -35.26 4.60 -0.64
CA ALA A 137 -34.84 5.42 -1.79
C ALA A 137 -36.01 6.07 -2.55
N GLY A 138 -37.15 5.37 -2.64
CA GLY A 138 -38.37 5.88 -3.27
C GLY A 138 -39.34 6.65 -2.37
N ALA A 139 -39.08 6.77 -1.06
CA ALA A 139 -39.98 7.43 -0.12
C ALA A 139 -39.33 8.64 0.58
N ALA A 140 -38.00 8.63 0.78
CA ALA A 140 -37.29 9.75 1.35
C ALA A 140 -37.24 10.93 0.37
N LEU A 141 -37.80 12.07 0.76
CA LEU A 141 -37.81 13.29 -0.05
C LEU A 141 -36.41 13.90 -0.12
N MET A 142 -36.01 14.39 -1.30
CA MET A 142 -34.66 14.93 -1.53
C MET A 142 -34.21 16.00 -0.52
N PRO A 143 -35.04 16.97 -0.09
CA PRO A 143 -34.62 18.00 0.88
C PRO A 143 -34.32 17.45 2.29
N GLU A 144 -34.78 16.24 2.61
CA GLU A 144 -34.65 15.63 3.93
C GLU A 144 -33.49 14.62 4.00
N ARG A 145 -32.80 14.39 2.88
CA ARG A 145 -31.74 13.38 2.79
C ARG A 145 -30.44 13.91 3.38
N ASN A 146 -29.79 13.06 4.16
CA ASN A 146 -28.38 13.15 4.54
C ASN A 146 -27.67 11.90 4.00
N ASP A 147 -27.23 11.96 2.74
CA ASP A 147 -26.78 10.79 1.98
C ASP A 147 -25.25 10.65 2.04
N ALA A 148 -24.77 9.67 2.81
CA ALA A 148 -23.34 9.38 2.97
C ALA A 148 -22.65 8.96 1.66
N GLY A 149 -23.40 8.39 0.70
CA GLY A 149 -22.87 8.01 -0.61
C GLY A 149 -22.55 9.24 -1.45
N LEU A 150 -23.48 10.20 -1.51
CA LEU A 150 -23.25 11.46 -2.24
C LEU A 150 -22.10 12.27 -1.64
N ALA A 151 -22.02 12.37 -0.31
CA ALA A 151 -20.90 13.02 0.37
C ALA A 151 -19.54 12.38 0.02
N THR A 152 -19.51 11.06 -0.16
CA THR A 152 -18.29 10.33 -0.56
C THR A 152 -17.88 10.67 -2.00
N VAL A 153 -18.85 10.79 -2.93
CA VAL A 153 -18.59 11.18 -4.33
C VAL A 153 -18.08 12.63 -4.40
N GLU A 154 -18.66 13.55 -3.63
CA GLU A 154 -18.20 14.93 -3.54
C GLU A 154 -16.76 15.01 -3.02
N LEU A 155 -16.41 14.19 -2.01
CA LEU A 155 -15.03 14.11 -1.51
C LEU A 155 -14.08 13.58 -2.58
N ALA A 156 -14.46 12.57 -3.37
CA ALA A 156 -13.62 12.03 -4.43
C ALA A 156 -13.27 13.11 -5.47
N LEU A 157 -14.27 13.88 -5.93
CA LEU A 157 -14.08 14.99 -6.86
C LEU A 157 -13.23 16.11 -6.24
N ALA A 158 -13.41 16.39 -4.95
CA ALA A 158 -12.61 17.37 -4.25
C ALA A 158 -11.13 16.94 -4.16
N VAL A 159 -10.85 15.67 -3.91
CA VAL A 159 -9.48 15.12 -3.88
C VAL A 159 -8.80 15.28 -5.24
N GLU A 160 -9.45 14.85 -6.33
CA GLU A 160 -8.92 15.01 -7.69
C GLU A 160 -8.57 16.48 -7.98
N LYS A 161 -9.52 17.39 -7.70
CA LYS A 161 -9.33 18.83 -7.90
C LYS A 161 -8.14 19.38 -7.12
N HIS A 162 -7.97 18.99 -5.85
CA HIS A 162 -6.85 19.46 -5.03
C HIS A 162 -5.51 18.90 -5.52
N VAL A 163 -5.47 17.64 -5.94
CA VAL A 163 -4.27 17.01 -6.50
C VAL A 163 -3.84 17.72 -7.78
N LEU A 164 -4.77 17.97 -8.71
CA LEU A 164 -4.48 18.70 -9.95
C LEU A 164 -3.99 20.14 -9.69
N ASN A 165 -4.53 20.81 -8.66
CA ASN A 165 -4.14 22.17 -8.30
C ASN A 165 -2.82 22.25 -7.50
N SER A 166 -2.24 21.12 -7.08
CA SER A 166 -0.98 21.11 -6.31
C SER A 166 0.25 21.52 -7.13
N GLY A 167 0.14 21.52 -8.47
CA GLY A 167 1.27 21.72 -9.38
C GLY A 167 2.24 20.53 -9.46
N SER A 168 1.95 19.45 -8.72
CA SER A 168 2.75 18.23 -8.66
C SER A 168 2.24 17.24 -9.71
N VAL A 169 2.89 17.16 -10.87
CA VAL A 169 2.56 16.23 -11.98
C VAL A 169 2.67 14.76 -11.59
N ASP A 170 3.32 14.49 -10.47
CA ASP A 170 3.59 13.20 -9.89
C ASP A 170 2.62 12.82 -8.77
N THR A 171 1.69 13.69 -8.34
CA THR A 171 0.74 13.32 -7.29
C THR A 171 -0.46 12.55 -7.85
N VAL A 172 -0.72 11.39 -7.26
CA VAL A 172 -1.90 10.56 -7.51
C VAL A 172 -2.75 10.57 -6.24
N GLY A 173 -4.02 10.97 -6.38
CA GLY A 173 -5.05 10.82 -5.36
C GLY A 173 -5.95 9.64 -5.73
N GLU A 174 -6.07 8.67 -4.83
CA GLU A 174 -6.91 7.50 -5.03
C GLU A 174 -7.90 7.36 -3.87
N LEU A 175 -9.13 6.95 -4.17
CA LEU A 175 -10.15 6.62 -3.18
C LEU A 175 -10.42 5.11 -3.23
N LEU A 176 -9.85 4.37 -2.29
CA LEU A 176 -10.05 2.92 -2.15
C LEU A 176 -11.27 2.60 -1.28
N ASP A 177 -11.98 1.55 -1.70
CA ASP A 177 -13.01 0.81 -0.93
C ASP A 177 -14.13 1.67 -0.33
N CYS A 178 -15.25 1.79 -1.06
CA CYS A 178 -16.51 2.28 -0.48
C CYS A 178 -17.28 1.10 0.13
N LEU A 179 -16.95 0.73 1.36
CA LEU A 179 -17.71 -0.30 2.09
C LEU A 179 -19.02 0.29 2.60
N ARG A 180 -20.14 -0.28 2.13
CA ARG A 180 -21.49 -0.09 2.68
C ARG A 180 -21.83 -1.26 3.61
N ASP A 181 -22.69 -1.03 4.59
CA ASP A 181 -23.23 -2.06 5.48
C ASP A 181 -23.74 -3.29 4.67
N PRO A 182 -23.45 -4.55 5.09
CA PRO A 182 -23.80 -5.79 4.38
C PRO A 182 -25.28 -6.03 4.01
N SER A 183 -26.19 -5.12 4.33
CA SER A 183 -27.64 -5.24 4.07
C SER A 183 -28.11 -4.75 2.68
N GLY A 184 -27.25 -4.18 1.81
CA GLY A 184 -27.70 -3.84 0.45
C GLY A 184 -26.74 -3.02 -0.45
N MET A 185 -26.14 -3.74 -1.40
CA MET A 185 -25.38 -3.32 -2.60
C MET A 185 -24.00 -2.64 -2.41
N THR A 186 -23.01 -3.27 -3.06
CA THR A 186 -21.58 -2.91 -3.14
C THR A 186 -21.32 -1.96 -4.32
N ILE A 187 -20.63 -0.84 -4.11
CA ILE A 187 -19.96 -0.10 -5.19
C ILE A 187 -18.46 -0.39 -5.09
N ALA A 188 -17.97 -1.28 -5.95
CA ALA A 188 -16.55 -1.42 -6.21
C ALA A 188 -16.19 -0.45 -7.35
N MET A 189 -15.49 0.64 -7.04
CA MET A 189 -14.90 1.48 -8.09
C MET A 189 -13.59 0.83 -8.56
N LEU A 190 -13.69 -0.01 -9.58
CA LEU A 190 -12.63 -0.14 -10.58
C LEU A 190 -13.16 0.55 -11.84
N LEU A 191 -12.38 1.49 -12.36
CA LEU A 191 -12.59 2.19 -13.63
C LEU A 191 -12.93 1.16 -14.73
N GLU A 192 -14.20 1.12 -15.15
CA GLU A 192 -14.68 0.81 -16.52
C GLU A 192 -16.22 0.74 -16.65
N SER A 193 -17.01 0.80 -15.56
CA SER A 193 -18.46 1.03 -15.70
C SER A 193 -19.11 1.67 -14.47
N ILE A 194 -19.91 2.71 -14.70
CA ILE A 194 -20.79 3.33 -13.70
C ILE A 194 -22.19 2.77 -13.93
N ALA A 195 -22.65 1.90 -13.04
CA ALA A 195 -24.06 1.57 -12.92
C ALA A 195 -24.43 1.56 -11.43
N ALA A 196 -25.26 2.53 -11.01
CA ALA A 196 -25.77 2.60 -9.64
C ALA A 196 -27.30 2.51 -9.68
N LYS A 197 -27.85 1.47 -9.04
CA LYS A 197 -29.24 1.43 -8.59
C LYS A 197 -29.20 1.28 -7.07
N LEU A 198 -29.74 2.28 -6.35
CA LEU A 198 -29.66 2.37 -4.90
C LEU A 198 -31.02 1.99 -4.30
N ASP A 199 -31.20 0.73 -3.88
CA ASP A 199 -32.36 0.30 -3.10
C ASP A 199 -31.89 -0.09 -1.68
N THR A 200 -32.23 0.70 -0.66
CA THR A 200 -31.96 0.38 0.75
C THR A 200 -33.11 0.74 1.68
N VAL A 201 -33.28 -0.05 2.76
CA VAL A 201 -34.35 0.07 3.78
C VAL A 201 -33.76 0.31 5.19
N SER A 202 -32.46 0.61 5.32
CA SER A 202 -31.77 0.81 6.61
C SER A 202 -32.03 2.22 7.20
N SER A 203 -32.12 2.30 8.54
CA SER A 203 -32.25 3.55 9.32
C SER A 203 -30.93 4.29 9.58
N SER A 204 -29.79 3.74 9.17
CA SER A 204 -28.50 4.44 9.15
C SER A 204 -27.61 3.90 8.04
N CYS A 205 -26.87 4.78 7.35
CA CYS A 205 -25.96 4.40 6.28
C CYS A 205 -24.56 4.92 6.60
N LYS A 206 -23.59 4.00 6.69
CA LYS A 206 -22.18 4.33 6.91
C LYS A 206 -21.39 4.02 5.65
N VAL A 207 -20.59 4.99 5.19
CA VAL A 207 -19.66 4.82 4.08
C VAL A 207 -18.27 5.19 4.58
N THR A 208 -17.33 4.28 4.42
CA THR A 208 -15.92 4.53 4.72
C THR A 208 -15.19 4.67 3.40
N ALA A 209 -14.29 5.64 3.29
CA ALA A 209 -13.41 5.83 2.15
C ALA A 209 -11.96 5.94 2.63
N ASN A 210 -11.04 5.28 1.95
CA ASN A 210 -9.61 5.43 2.20
C ASN A 210 -9.00 6.30 1.09
N ILE A 211 -8.58 7.51 1.44
CA ILE A 211 -7.87 8.38 0.52
C ILE A 211 -6.38 8.05 0.61
N LYS A 212 -5.76 7.71 -0.50
CA LYS A 212 -4.31 7.57 -0.61
C LYS A 212 -3.77 8.69 -1.50
N ILE A 213 -2.82 9.47 -0.99
CA ILE A 213 -2.10 10.47 -1.75
C ILE A 213 -0.65 10.00 -1.86
N VAL A 214 -0.20 9.77 -3.09
CA VAL A 214 1.14 9.27 -3.39
C VAL A 214 1.74 10.16 -4.45
N GLN A 215 2.90 10.77 -4.16
CA GLN A 215 3.74 11.31 -5.23
C GLN A 215 4.40 10.14 -5.98
N ASN A 216 4.72 10.31 -7.25
CA ASN A 216 5.27 9.23 -8.07
C ASN A 216 6.52 8.68 -7.39
N VAL A 217 6.56 7.35 -7.29
CA VAL A 217 7.34 6.65 -6.26
C VAL A 217 8.84 6.87 -6.43
N MET A 218 9.30 7.23 -7.63
CA MET A 218 10.71 7.45 -7.95
C MET A 218 10.89 8.70 -8.80
N LYS A 219 11.72 9.62 -8.31
CA LYS A 219 12.24 10.74 -9.11
C LYS A 219 13.57 10.34 -9.74
N PHE A 220 13.73 10.59 -11.04
CA PHE A 220 14.94 10.26 -11.80
C PHE A 220 15.74 11.52 -12.10
N THR A 221 17.07 11.39 -12.12
CA THR A 221 17.99 12.31 -12.82
C THR A 221 18.43 11.72 -14.14
#